data_AF-A0A8S2LHI1-F1
#
_entry.id   AF-A0A8S2LHI1-F1
#
_cell.length_a   1.000
_cell.length_b   1.000
_cell.length_c   1.000
_cell.angle_alpha   90.00
_cell.angle_beta   90.00
_cell.angle_gamma   90.00
#
_symmetry.space_group_name_H-M   'P 1'
#
loop_
_entity.id
_entity.type
_entity.pdbx_description
1 polymer ?
#
loop_
_entity_poly.entity_id
_entity_poly.type
_entity_poly.pdbx_seq_one_letter_code
_entity_poly.pdbx_strand_id
1 'polypeptide(L)' 'NHGGRQVDTGLPAIECLKDIVDFVNGRCEIFIDSGIRTGTDILKCLALGAKGVLIGRPILYGLA' A
#
# COMPACT_ATOMS: atom_id res chain seq x y z
N ASN A 1 1.96 5.62 -3.70
CA ASN A 1 2.36 6.76 -4.56
C ASN A 1 1.12 7.45 -5.17
N HIS A 2 0.05 7.62 -4.39
CA HIS A 2 -1.22 8.21 -4.83
C HIS A 2 -1.83 7.51 -6.06
N GLY A 3 -1.73 6.17 -6.10
CA GLY A 3 -2.24 5.36 -7.21
C GLY A 3 -1.60 5.64 -8.56
N GLY A 4 -0.34 6.12 -8.58
CA GLY A 4 0.39 6.46 -9.80
C GLY A 4 -0.07 7.77 -10.47
N ARG A 5 -0.63 8.71 -9.70
CA ARG A 5 -1.23 9.94 -10.24
C ARG A 5 -0.45 11.23 -9.93
N GLN A 6 0.70 11.12 -9.25
CA GLN A 6 1.50 12.28 -8.83
C GLN A 6 2.85 12.26 -9.52
N VAL A 7 3.86 11.62 -8.92
CA VAL A 7 5.16 11.42 -9.56
C VAL A 7 5.13 10.14 -10.37
N ASP A 8 5.06 10.29 -11.69
CA ASP A 8 5.15 9.16 -12.62
C ASP A 8 6.57 8.58 -12.64
N THR A 9 6.70 7.30 -13.01
CA THR A 9 7.96 6.53 -13.05
C THR A 9 8.71 6.37 -11.71
N GLY A 10 8.11 6.84 -10.60
CA GLY A 10 8.61 6.56 -9.26
C GLY A 10 8.43 5.10 -8.85
N LEU A 11 9.06 4.71 -7.73
CA LEU A 11 8.96 3.36 -7.20
C LEU A 11 7.50 2.96 -6.94
N PRO A 12 7.13 1.69 -7.21
CA PRO A 12 5.88 1.11 -6.74
C PRO A 12 5.78 1.21 -5.22
N ALA A 13 4.60 1.55 -4.69
CA ALA A 13 4.42 1.77 -3.26
C ALA A 13 4.83 0.55 -2.40
N ILE A 14 4.62 -0.67 -2.92
CA ILE A 14 4.93 -1.91 -2.21
C ILE A 14 6.44 -2.15 -2.06
N GLU A 15 7.27 -1.67 -3.00
CA GLU A 15 8.72 -1.85 -2.95
C GLU A 15 9.35 -1.01 -1.84
N CYS A 16 8.75 0.14 -1.50
CA CYS A 16 9.21 0.98 -0.39
C CYS A 16 8.75 0.49 0.99
N LEU A 17 7.79 -0.43 1.06
CA LEU A 17 7.09 -0.76 2.31
C LEU A 17 8.03 -1.32 3.38
N LYS A 18 8.87 -2.29 3.00
CA LYS A 18 9.73 -3.00 3.97
C LYS A 18 10.75 -2.06 4.63
N ASP A 19 11.40 -1.21 3.83
CA ASP A 19 12.38 -0.25 4.32
C ASP A 19 11.75 0.75 5.29
N ILE A 20 10.53 1.22 4.99
CA ILE A 20 9.78 2.13 5.87
C ILE A 20 9.41 1.42 7.17
N VAL A 21 8.92 0.18 7.10
CA VAL A 21 8.58 -0.63 8.29
C VAL A 21 9.79 -0.82 9.19
N ASP A 22 10.93 -1.21 8.62
CA ASP A 22 12.18 -1.43 9.35
C ASP A 22 12.67 -0.14 10.00
N PHE A 23 12.62 0.97 9.26
CA PHE A 23 13.00 2.28 9.78
C PHE A 23 12.10 2.71 10.95
N VAL A 24 10.78 2.58 10.81
CA VAL A 24 9.80 2.96 11.83
C VAL A 24 9.93 2.11 13.08
N ASN A 25 10.31 0.84 12.96
CA ASN A 25 10.61 -0.07 14.07
C ASN A 25 9.52 -0.04 15.18
N GLY A 26 8.25 -0.20 14.78
CA GLY A 26 7.12 -0.29 15.69
C GLY A 26 6.72 1.02 16.40
N ARG A 27 7.31 2.17 16.07
CA ARG A 27 6.97 3.46 16.69
C ARG A 27 5.56 3.97 16.33
N CYS A 28 4.97 3.48 15.24
CA CYS A 28 3.58 3.73 14.87
C CYS A 28 3.04 2.63 13.94
N GLU A 29 1.72 2.60 13.77
CA GLU A 29 1.08 1.73 12.78
C GLU A 29 1.29 2.26 11.36
N ILE A 30 1.58 1.37 10.42
CA ILE A 30 1.81 1.70 9.01
C ILE A 30 0.66 1.16 8.17
N PHE A 31 0.06 2.02 7.35
CA PHE A 31 -0.94 1.64 6.36
C PHE A 31 -0.40 1.91 4.95
N ILE A 32 -0.86 1.14 3.96
CA ILE A 32 -0.42 1.27 2.56
C ILE A 32 -1.60 1.28 1.57
N ASP A 33 -1.47 2.03 0.49
CA ASP A 33 -2.42 2.08 -0.63
C ASP A 33 -1.68 1.88 -1.98
N SER A 34 -2.34 2.18 -3.10
CA SER A 34 -1.74 2.19 -4.45
C SER A 34 -1.47 0.80 -5.05
N GLY A 35 -2.53 0.14 -5.54
CA GLY A 35 -2.41 -1.02 -6.45
C GLY A 35 -2.98 -2.34 -5.94
N ILE A 36 -3.48 -2.40 -4.70
CA ILE A 36 -4.12 -3.61 -4.13
C ILE A 36 -5.38 -4.00 -4.91
N ARG A 37 -5.47 -5.24 -5.43
CA ARG A 37 -6.64 -5.72 -6.19
C ARG A 37 -7.16 -7.07 -5.73
N THR A 38 -6.33 -7.90 -5.10
CA THR A 38 -6.68 -9.26 -4.69
C THR A 38 -6.30 -9.51 -3.22
N GLY A 39 -6.84 -10.57 -2.62
CA GLY A 39 -6.51 -10.95 -1.25
C GLY A 39 -5.02 -11.26 -1.05
N THR A 40 -4.33 -11.78 -2.06
CA THR A 40 -2.89 -12.07 -1.98
C THR A 40 -2.04 -10.81 -1.99
N ASP A 41 -2.50 -9.70 -2.58
CA ASP A 41 -1.84 -8.40 -2.44
C ASP A 41 -1.91 -7.91 -1.00
N ILE A 42 -3.08 -8.07 -0.35
CA ILE A 42 -3.28 -7.74 1.06
C ILE A 42 -2.33 -8.58 1.92
N LEU A 43 -2.30 -9.90 1.71
CA LEU A 43 -1.44 -10.82 2.43
C LEU A 43 0.04 -10.39 2.35
N LYS A 44 0.53 -10.04 1.15
CA LYS A 44 1.91 -9.56 0.96
C LYS A 44 2.17 -8.27 1.72
N CYS A 45 1.25 -7.30 1.70
CA CYS A 45 1.41 -6.04 2.45
C CYS A 45 1.51 -6.29 3.96
N LEU A 46 0.64 -7.15 4.50
CA LEU A 46 0.67 -7.52 5.92
C LEU A 46 1.95 -8.27 6.30
N ALA A 47 2.37 -9.23 5.46
CA ALA A 47 3.61 -9.98 5.66
C ALA A 47 4.87 -9.08 5.64
N LEU A 48 4.82 -7.96 4.89
CA LEU A 48 5.87 -6.94 4.88
C LEU A 48 5.79 -5.94 6.04
N GLY A 49 4.79 -6.08 6.92
CA GLY A 49 4.68 -5.31 8.17
C GLY A 49 3.71 -4.14 8.15
N ALA A 50 2.88 -4.00 7.10
CA ALA A 50 1.74 -3.09 7.17
C ALA A 50 0.71 -3.58 8.19
N LYS A 51 0.08 -2.65 8.92
CA LYS A 51 -1.08 -2.90 9.79
C LYS A 51 -2.35 -3.18 8.98
N GLY A 52 -2.47 -2.55 7.82
CA GLY A 52 -3.63 -2.65 6.95
C GLY A 52 -3.41 -1.98 5.60
N VAL A 53 -4.36 -2.17 4.70
CA VAL A 53 -4.34 -1.62 3.34
C VAL A 53 -5.52 -0.68 3.12
N LEU A 54 -5.35 0.31 2.25
CA LEU A 54 -6.40 1.25 1.84
C LEU A 54 -6.76 1.02 0.37
N ILE A 55 -8.06 1.17 0.04
CA ILE A 55 -8.59 0.91 -1.30
C ILE A 55 -9.15 2.20 -1.90
N GLY A 56 -8.64 2.57 -3.08
CA GLY A 56 -9.10 3.73 -3.86
C GLY A 56 -10.06 3.34 -4.98
N ARG A 57 -9.55 3.28 -6.22
CA ARG A 57 -10.33 3.00 -7.45
C ARG A 57 -11.37 1.86 -7.34
N PRO A 58 -11.06 0.69 -6.76
CA PRO A 58 -12.06 -0.39 -6.68
C PRO A 58 -13.35 -0.01 -5.92
N ILE A 59 -13.27 0.84 -4.88
CA ILE A 59 -14.46 1.32 -4.17
C ILE A 59 -15.33 2.17 -5.10
N LEU A 60 -14.71 3.07 -5.87
CA LEU A 60 -15.44 3.95 -6.79
C LEU A 60 -16.07 3.17 -7.95
N TYR A 61 -15.41 2.12 -8.43
CA TYR A 61 -15.97 1.28 -9.50
C TYR A 61 -17.15 0.44 -9.03
N GLY A 62 -17.16 0.00 -7.77
CA GLY A 62 -18.31 -0.71 -7.19
C GLY A 62 -19.48 0.20 -6.84
N LEU A 63 -19.25 1.51 -6.69
CA LEU A 63 -20.29 2.52 -6.42
C LEU A 63 -21.04 2.94 -7.70
N ALA A 64 -20.34 2.94 -8.83
CA ALA A 64 -20.84 3.45 -10.11
C ALA A 64 -21.99 2.62 -10.72
#